data_AF-A0A0B8WHW9-F1
#
_entry.id   AF-A0A0B8WHW9-F1
#
_cell.length_a   1.000
_cell.length_b   1.000
_cell.length_c   1.000
_cell.angle_alpha   90.00
_cell.angle_beta   90.00
_cell.angle_gamma   90.00
#
_symmetry.space_group_name_H-M   'P 1'
#
loop_
_entity.id
_entity.type
_entity.pdbx_description
1 polymer ?
#
loop_
_entity_poly.entity_id
_entity_poly.type
_entity_poly.pdbx_seq_one_letter_code
_entity_poly.pdbx_strand_id
1 'polypeptide(L)'
;MTEFSSHETRWGMRFLLFVLSLAATSLALAVQPIGGTVYRDSTGVYLSVNTDQKCKVFTVETKSEDAAMSVRKLSTGDTLTASGLLDTETCIASIESVDYVGLKKLLGYWYTQEGIITVSDFNSLSFYPINMKDFQNGKDLSQIDPITYRYSLTPSDGKEWVLFLSDSTSTLFATIFFNKNNATMRIYDSENGDIVKTLRLSKWGKLK
;
A
#
# COMPACT_ATOMS: atom_id res chain seq x y z
N MET A 1 -53.97 -10.75 62.15
CA MET A 1 -53.28 -11.64 61.19
C MET A 1 -52.80 -10.75 60.06
N THR A 2 -51.52 -10.42 60.06
CA THR A 2 -50.91 -9.43 59.15
C THR A 2 -49.83 -10.16 58.34
N GLU A 3 -50.05 -10.24 57.03
CA GLU A 3 -49.09 -10.75 56.04
C GLU A 3 -47.95 -9.77 55.84
N PHE A 4 -46.71 -10.28 55.78
CA PHE A 4 -45.53 -9.51 55.39
C PHE A 4 -45.22 -9.76 53.91
N SER A 5 -45.18 -8.67 53.15
CA SER A 5 -44.86 -8.61 51.72
C SER A 5 -43.35 -8.73 51.47
N SER A 6 -42.98 -9.62 50.55
CA SER A 6 -41.60 -9.81 50.06
C SER A 6 -41.35 -8.92 48.85
N HIS A 7 -40.66 -7.79 49.03
CA HIS A 7 -40.33 -6.90 47.90
C HIS A 7 -38.97 -6.20 48.02
N GLU A 8 -37.93 -6.87 48.52
CA GLU A 8 -36.57 -6.29 48.55
C GLU A 8 -35.52 -7.28 48.05
N THR A 9 -35.48 -7.56 46.74
CA THR A 9 -34.36 -8.34 46.15
C THR A 9 -34.23 -8.16 44.65
N ARG A 10 -34.44 -6.95 44.13
CA ARG A 10 -34.37 -6.72 42.66
C ARG A 10 -33.58 -5.50 42.19
N TRP A 11 -33.09 -4.66 43.10
CA TRP A 11 -32.39 -3.42 42.76
C TRP A 11 -30.85 -3.53 42.81
N GLY A 12 -30.27 -4.39 43.66
CA GLY A 12 -28.81 -4.50 43.81
C GLY A 12 -28.06 -5.10 42.61
N MET A 13 -28.73 -5.96 41.82
CA MET A 13 -28.08 -6.70 40.73
C MET A 13 -27.94 -5.90 39.42
N ARG A 14 -28.73 -4.84 39.23
CA ARG A 14 -28.66 -3.97 38.04
C ARG A 14 -27.58 -2.90 38.14
N PHE A 15 -27.25 -2.43 39.34
CA PHE A 15 -26.16 -1.47 39.54
C PHE A 15 -24.78 -2.13 39.36
N LEU A 16 -24.65 -3.41 39.74
CA LEU A 16 -23.38 -4.14 39.67
C LEU A 16 -22.96 -4.48 38.23
N LEU A 17 -23.93 -4.69 37.32
CA LEU A 17 -23.67 -4.91 35.89
C LEU A 17 -23.21 -3.64 35.17
N PHE A 18 -23.63 -2.45 35.61
CA PHE A 18 -23.21 -1.18 34.99
C PHE A 18 -21.77 -0.80 35.37
N VAL A 19 -21.33 -1.19 36.58
CA VAL A 19 -19.96 -0.94 37.06
C VAL A 19 -18.95 -1.90 36.42
N LEU A 20 -19.33 -3.16 36.13
CA LEU A 20 -18.42 -4.11 35.47
C LEU A 20 -18.17 -3.82 33.98
N SER A 21 -19.07 -3.11 33.28
CA SER A 21 -18.84 -2.70 31.88
C SER A 21 -17.88 -1.52 31.72
N LEU A 22 -17.56 -0.79 32.78
CA LEU A 22 -16.64 0.36 32.75
C LEU A 22 -15.16 -0.03 32.94
N ALA A 23 -14.86 -1.25 33.37
CA ALA A 23 -13.50 -1.69 33.71
C ALA A 23 -12.76 -2.41 32.57
N ALA A 24 -13.37 -2.55 31.38
CA ALA A 24 -12.81 -3.30 30.27
C ALA A 24 -12.65 -2.48 28.98
N THR A 25 -12.50 -1.14 29.07
CA THR A 25 -11.95 -0.39 27.94
C THR A 25 -10.45 -0.68 27.88
N SER A 26 -10.09 -1.73 27.16
CA SER A 26 -8.72 -1.93 26.70
C SER A 26 -8.29 -0.64 26.03
N LEU A 27 -7.27 0.01 26.59
CA LEU A 27 -6.60 1.12 25.94
C LEU A 27 -6.00 0.56 24.66
N ALA A 28 -6.77 0.59 23.57
CA ALA A 28 -6.26 0.35 22.24
C ALA A 28 -5.28 1.49 21.98
N LEU A 29 -3.98 1.22 22.16
CA LEU A 29 -2.95 2.09 21.65
C LEU A 29 -3.16 2.13 20.14
N ALA A 30 -3.62 3.28 19.64
CA ALA A 30 -3.78 3.49 18.22
C ALA A 30 -2.38 3.36 17.59
N VAL A 31 -2.14 2.23 16.93
CA VAL A 31 -0.94 1.99 16.14
C VAL A 31 -0.92 3.07 15.07
N GLN A 32 0.04 4.00 15.17
CA GLN A 32 0.17 5.06 14.19
C GLN A 32 0.82 4.49 12.93
N PRO A 33 0.34 4.89 11.73
CA PRO A 33 0.97 4.45 10.49
C PRO A 33 2.39 5.01 10.43
N ILE A 34 3.35 4.11 10.23
CA ILE A 34 4.75 4.42 9.99
C ILE A 34 4.91 4.64 8.50
N GLY A 35 5.35 5.83 8.10
CA GLY A 35 5.61 6.19 6.71
C GLY A 35 7.05 6.62 6.48
N GLY A 36 7.69 6.14 5.42
CA GLY A 36 9.04 6.59 5.09
C GLY A 36 9.60 6.07 3.77
N THR A 37 10.84 6.47 3.49
CA THR A 37 11.61 5.99 2.33
C THR A 37 12.58 4.89 2.76
N VAL A 38 12.57 3.79 2.03
CA VAL A 38 13.43 2.63 2.26
C VAL A 38 14.86 2.93 1.82
N TYR A 39 15.80 2.57 2.67
CA TYR A 39 17.22 2.51 2.37
C TYR A 39 17.75 1.12 2.71
N ARG A 40 18.62 0.57 1.87
CA ARG A 40 19.21 -0.77 2.07
C ARG A 40 20.70 -0.71 1.75
N ASP A 41 21.47 -1.38 2.59
CA ASP A 41 22.89 -1.66 2.40
C ASP A 41 23.20 -3.14 2.67
N SER A 42 24.47 -3.48 2.87
CA SER A 42 24.90 -4.86 3.14
C SER A 42 24.53 -5.36 4.54
N THR A 43 24.18 -4.47 5.47
CA THR A 43 23.94 -4.78 6.88
C THR A 43 22.46 -4.88 7.23
N GLY A 44 21.57 -4.17 6.52
CA GLY A 44 20.15 -4.23 6.83
C GLY A 44 19.24 -3.40 5.95
N VAL A 45 18.00 -3.26 6.44
CA VAL A 45 16.97 -2.41 5.85
C VAL A 45 16.68 -1.28 6.83
N TYR A 46 16.56 -0.07 6.31
CA TYR A 46 16.36 1.14 7.07
C TYR A 46 15.20 1.94 6.51
N LEU A 47 14.55 2.71 7.37
CA LEU A 47 13.48 3.61 7.02
C LEU A 47 13.88 5.05 7.35
N SER A 48 13.99 5.88 6.31
CA SER A 48 14.14 7.32 6.48
C SER A 48 12.75 7.93 6.66
N VAL A 49 12.51 8.52 7.82
CA VAL A 49 11.24 9.18 8.17
C VAL A 49 11.50 10.68 8.19
N ASN A 50 10.60 11.45 7.58
CA ASN A 50 10.67 12.91 7.64
C ASN A 50 10.06 13.39 8.98
N THR A 51 10.87 13.43 10.02
CA THR A 51 10.47 13.77 11.39
C THR A 51 11.49 14.71 12.03
N ASP A 52 11.03 15.60 12.91
CA ASP A 52 11.88 16.48 13.72
C ASP A 52 12.49 15.75 14.93
N GLN A 53 12.24 14.44 15.05
CA GLN A 53 12.79 13.60 16.11
C GLN A 53 14.30 13.38 15.96
N LYS A 54 14.91 12.91 17.05
CA LYS A 54 16.34 12.59 17.15
C LYS A 54 16.81 11.63 16.05
N CYS A 55 16.02 10.60 15.76
CA CYS A 55 16.32 9.62 14.73
C CYS A 55 15.68 10.06 13.40
N LYS A 56 16.48 10.26 12.36
CA LYS A 56 16.00 10.46 10.98
C LYS A 56 15.94 9.16 10.16
N VAL A 57 16.73 8.17 10.58
CA VAL A 57 16.85 6.86 9.95
C VAL A 57 16.68 5.81 11.03
N PHE A 58 15.78 4.87 10.79
CA PHE A 58 15.44 3.80 11.72
C PHE A 58 15.85 2.45 11.12
N THR A 59 16.43 1.56 11.93
CA THR A 59 16.64 0.15 11.53
C THR A 59 15.30 -0.56 11.52
N VAL A 60 14.98 -1.26 10.43
CA VAL A 60 13.71 -1.96 10.29
C VAL A 60 13.81 -3.36 10.88
N GLU A 61 12.95 -3.65 11.85
CA GLU A 61 12.70 -4.98 12.39
C GLU A 61 11.27 -5.40 12.08
N THR A 62 11.04 -6.65 11.68
CA THR A 62 9.71 -7.15 11.33
C THR A 62 9.22 -8.15 12.36
N LYS A 63 7.96 -8.02 12.80
CA LYS A 63 7.32 -8.89 13.79
C LYS A 63 6.56 -10.08 13.18
N SER A 64 6.36 -10.09 11.86
CA SER A 64 5.69 -11.15 11.11
C SER A 64 6.50 -11.59 9.89
N GLU A 65 6.27 -12.82 9.42
CA GLU A 65 6.88 -13.33 8.19
C GLU A 65 6.38 -12.57 6.95
N ASP A 66 5.10 -12.20 6.92
CA ASP A 66 4.50 -11.43 5.82
C ASP A 66 5.12 -10.03 5.70
N ALA A 67 5.34 -9.34 6.84
CA ALA A 67 6.07 -8.08 6.85
C ALA A 67 7.52 -8.28 6.40
N ALA A 68 8.19 -9.34 6.86
CA ALA A 68 9.56 -9.66 6.44
C ALA A 68 9.64 -9.88 4.92
N MET A 69 8.72 -10.63 4.34
CA MET A 69 8.65 -10.86 2.89
C MET A 69 8.38 -9.57 2.12
N SER A 70 7.44 -8.75 2.60
CA SER A 70 7.08 -7.47 1.99
C SER A 70 8.26 -6.50 1.98
N VAL A 71 8.92 -6.32 3.13
CA VAL A 71 10.10 -5.46 3.30
C VAL A 71 11.28 -5.96 2.45
N ARG A 72 11.48 -7.28 2.33
CA ARG A 72 12.54 -7.85 1.46
C ARG A 72 12.38 -7.47 -0.01
N LYS A 73 11.14 -7.34 -0.51
CA LYS A 73 10.87 -6.99 -1.91
C LYS A 73 11.16 -5.52 -2.25
N LEU A 74 11.21 -4.64 -1.25
CA LEU A 74 11.49 -3.22 -1.43
C LEU A 74 12.97 -2.96 -1.71
N SER A 75 13.26 -1.90 -2.45
CA SER A 75 14.59 -1.45 -2.83
C SER A 75 14.86 -0.03 -2.32
N THR A 76 16.14 0.37 -2.30
CA THR A 76 16.52 1.74 -1.91
C THR A 76 15.78 2.78 -2.76
N GLY A 77 15.08 3.70 -2.09
CA GLY A 77 14.27 4.75 -2.69
C GLY A 77 12.80 4.39 -2.92
N ASP A 78 12.38 3.16 -2.65
CA ASP A 78 10.95 2.84 -2.54
C ASP A 78 10.38 3.48 -1.26
N THR A 79 9.08 3.78 -1.24
CA THR A 79 8.38 4.22 -0.03
C THR A 79 7.54 3.11 0.57
N LEU A 80 7.32 3.22 1.86
CA LEU A 80 6.61 2.24 2.67
C LEU A 80 5.67 2.97 3.63
N THR A 81 4.43 2.50 3.69
CA THR A 81 3.48 2.78 4.77
C THR A 81 3.13 1.47 5.45
N ALA A 82 3.26 1.42 6.77
CA ALA A 82 3.18 0.20 7.56
C ALA A 82 2.54 0.47 8.93
N SER A 83 2.02 -0.58 9.55
CA SER A 83 1.58 -0.56 10.94
C SER A 83 2.70 -1.09 11.84
N GLY A 84 2.93 -0.43 12.99
CA GLY A 84 3.96 -0.83 13.94
C GLY A 84 4.34 0.26 14.95
N LEU A 85 5.55 0.14 15.51
CA LEU A 85 6.09 1.09 16.49
C LEU A 85 7.43 1.70 16.03
N LEU A 86 7.55 3.02 16.14
CA LEU A 86 8.82 3.74 16.01
C LEU A 86 9.40 4.03 17.39
N ASP A 87 10.52 3.41 17.71
CA ASP A 87 11.30 3.70 18.91
C ASP A 87 12.36 4.76 18.58
N THR A 88 12.13 5.98 19.06
CA THR A 88 13.02 7.14 18.84
C THR A 88 14.24 7.17 19.75
N GLU A 89 14.29 6.32 20.78
CA GLU A 89 15.45 6.22 21.66
C GLU A 89 16.49 5.27 21.07
N THR A 90 16.04 4.15 20.52
CA THR A 90 16.92 3.13 19.90
C THR A 90 17.04 3.26 18.38
N CYS A 91 16.26 4.15 17.76
CA CYS A 91 16.14 4.29 16.31
C CYS A 91 15.73 2.97 15.62
N ILE A 92 14.76 2.26 16.18
CA ILE A 92 14.21 1.00 15.63
C ILE A 92 12.78 1.22 15.15
N ALA A 93 12.47 0.77 13.93
CA ALA A 93 11.12 0.69 13.40
C ALA A 93 10.66 -0.77 13.44
N SER A 94 9.83 -1.12 14.41
CA SER A 94 9.21 -2.44 14.55
C SER A 94 7.93 -2.51 13.71
N ILE A 95 7.99 -3.21 12.58
CA ILE A 95 6.91 -3.33 11.58
C ILE A 95 6.12 -4.63 11.80
N GLU A 96 4.80 -4.51 11.93
CA GLU A 96 3.87 -5.63 12.08
C GLU A 96 3.23 -6.04 10.75
N SER A 97 2.77 -5.05 9.97
CA SER A 97 2.21 -5.23 8.63
C SER A 97 2.67 -4.12 7.69
N VAL A 98 2.69 -4.41 6.40
CA VAL A 98 2.93 -3.41 5.35
C VAL A 98 1.62 -3.14 4.63
N ASP A 99 1.17 -1.90 4.65
CA ASP A 99 -0.15 -1.52 4.15
C ASP A 99 -0.06 -1.04 2.70
N TYR A 100 0.89 -0.14 2.41
CA TYR A 100 1.10 0.42 1.08
C TYR A 100 2.58 0.59 0.75
N VAL A 101 2.92 0.55 -0.53
CA VAL A 101 4.28 0.78 -1.01
C VAL A 101 4.29 1.72 -2.23
N GLY A 102 5.32 2.55 -2.34
CA GLY A 102 5.61 3.32 -3.54
C GLY A 102 6.88 2.79 -4.19
N LEU A 103 6.75 2.17 -5.36
CA LEU A 103 7.89 1.55 -6.02
C LEU A 103 8.59 2.54 -6.94
N LYS A 104 9.80 2.97 -6.58
CA LYS A 104 10.63 3.87 -7.41
C LYS A 104 10.85 3.33 -8.81
N LYS A 105 10.96 2.00 -8.94
CA LYS A 105 11.10 1.35 -10.25
C LYS A 105 9.87 1.51 -11.14
N LEU A 106 8.67 1.72 -10.59
CA LEU A 106 7.45 1.96 -11.36
C LEU A 106 7.40 3.38 -11.95
N LEU A 107 8.06 4.36 -11.33
CA LEU A 107 8.09 5.75 -11.82
C LEU A 107 8.67 5.85 -13.24
N GLY A 108 8.13 6.80 -14.01
CA GLY A 108 8.54 7.09 -15.37
C GLY A 108 7.57 6.56 -16.42
N TYR A 109 8.11 6.28 -17.61
CA TYR A 109 7.34 5.96 -18.81
C TYR A 109 7.47 4.48 -19.13
N TRP A 110 6.35 3.86 -19.44
CA TRP A 110 6.25 2.47 -19.84
C TRP A 110 5.47 2.39 -21.14
N TYR A 111 5.93 1.59 -22.09
CA TYR A 111 5.17 1.34 -23.30
C TYR A 111 4.64 -0.09 -23.32
N THR A 112 3.48 -0.25 -23.92
CA THR A 112 2.84 -1.52 -24.27
C THR A 112 2.40 -1.44 -25.73
N GLN A 113 1.90 -2.54 -26.29
CA GLN A 113 1.35 -2.54 -27.67
C GLN A 113 0.15 -1.61 -27.83
N GLU A 114 -0.51 -1.29 -26.73
CA GLU A 114 -1.78 -0.56 -26.69
C GLU A 114 -1.64 0.92 -26.31
N GLY A 115 -0.46 1.34 -25.90
CA GLY A 115 -0.28 2.70 -25.42
C GLY A 115 0.97 2.95 -24.59
N ILE A 116 1.01 4.14 -24.02
CA ILE A 116 2.04 4.57 -23.08
C ILE A 116 1.39 4.76 -21.71
N ILE A 117 2.02 4.23 -20.69
CA ILE A 117 1.71 4.48 -19.29
C ILE A 117 2.76 5.44 -18.73
N THR A 118 2.34 6.50 -18.08
CA THR A 118 3.20 7.42 -17.34
C THR A 118 2.88 7.35 -15.86
N VAL A 119 3.91 7.31 -15.03
CA VAL A 119 3.79 7.29 -13.58
C VAL A 119 4.63 8.43 -13.03
N SER A 120 3.99 9.53 -12.64
CA SER A 120 4.64 10.75 -12.17
C SER A 120 5.07 10.67 -10.71
N ASP A 121 4.29 9.98 -9.91
CA ASP A 121 4.42 9.89 -8.46
C ASP A 121 3.83 8.56 -7.96
N PHE A 122 3.77 8.36 -6.65
CA PHE A 122 3.31 7.09 -6.06
C PHE A 122 1.79 6.93 -5.96
N ASN A 123 1.03 7.90 -6.46
CA ASN A 123 -0.43 7.93 -6.36
C ASN A 123 -1.13 8.14 -7.71
N SER A 124 -0.41 8.55 -8.76
CA SER A 124 -0.97 8.91 -10.07
C SER A 124 -0.33 8.14 -11.23
N LEU A 125 -1.18 7.56 -12.08
CA LEU A 125 -0.81 6.85 -13.29
C LEU A 125 -1.70 7.33 -14.43
N SER A 126 -1.11 7.71 -15.56
CA SER A 126 -1.86 8.08 -16.76
C SER A 126 -1.61 7.06 -17.89
N PHE A 127 -2.67 6.68 -18.60
CA PHE A 127 -2.61 5.81 -19.76
C PHE A 127 -3.02 6.60 -21.01
N TYR A 128 -2.12 6.64 -21.98
CA TYR A 128 -2.32 7.23 -23.30
C TYR A 128 -2.59 6.09 -24.29
N PRO A 129 -3.85 5.88 -24.70
CA PRO A 129 -4.19 4.84 -25.67
C PRO A 129 -3.67 5.26 -27.05
N ILE A 130 -2.47 4.80 -27.40
CA ILE A 130 -1.83 5.14 -28.66
C ILE A 130 -1.55 3.88 -29.46
N ASN A 131 -1.80 3.94 -30.77
CA ASN A 131 -1.30 2.92 -31.67
C ASN A 131 0.21 3.13 -31.86
N MET A 132 1.02 2.21 -31.36
CA MET A 132 2.48 2.32 -31.42
C MET A 132 3.01 2.41 -32.86
N LYS A 133 2.32 1.84 -33.85
CA LYS A 133 2.72 1.98 -35.26
C LYS A 133 2.54 3.41 -35.75
N ASP A 134 1.42 4.04 -35.41
CA ASP A 134 1.14 5.43 -35.76
C ASP A 134 2.13 6.39 -35.09
N PHE A 135 2.45 6.14 -33.82
CA PHE A 135 3.42 6.93 -33.07
C PHE A 135 4.84 6.86 -33.67
N GLN A 136 5.29 5.65 -34.02
CA GLN A 136 6.62 5.46 -34.63
C GLN A 136 6.73 6.10 -36.02
N ASN A 137 5.61 6.24 -36.73
CA ASN A 137 5.54 6.89 -38.03
C ASN A 137 5.41 8.42 -37.94
N GLY A 138 5.57 9.02 -36.74
CA GLY A 138 5.60 10.47 -36.56
C GLY A 138 4.23 11.13 -36.69
N LYS A 139 3.14 10.38 -36.54
CA LYS A 139 1.79 10.96 -36.51
C LYS A 139 1.65 11.87 -35.29
N ASP A 140 1.12 13.07 -35.50
CA ASP A 140 0.88 14.00 -34.40
C ASP A 140 -0.16 13.43 -33.44
N LEU A 141 0.24 13.25 -32.17
CA LEU A 141 -0.59 12.74 -31.09
C LEU A 141 -0.96 13.84 -30.07
N SER A 142 -0.83 15.12 -30.44
CA SER A 142 -1.14 16.27 -29.59
C SER A 142 -2.57 16.33 -29.06
N GLN A 143 -3.48 15.48 -29.54
CA GLN A 143 -4.91 15.43 -29.18
C GLN A 143 -5.33 14.18 -28.39
N ILE A 144 -4.40 13.35 -27.91
CA ILE A 144 -4.79 12.16 -27.14
C ILE A 144 -4.93 12.52 -25.66
N ASP A 145 -6.18 12.54 -25.20
CA ASP A 145 -6.50 12.72 -23.80
C ASP A 145 -6.11 11.45 -23.00
N PRO A 146 -5.27 11.57 -21.97
CA PRO A 146 -4.93 10.44 -21.12
C PRO A 146 -6.07 10.06 -20.19
N ILE A 147 -6.21 8.76 -19.96
CA ILE A 147 -7.00 8.24 -18.84
C ILE A 147 -6.12 8.29 -17.60
N THR A 148 -6.53 9.05 -16.58
CA THR A 148 -5.75 9.22 -15.34
C THR A 148 -6.38 8.42 -14.21
N TYR A 149 -5.56 7.57 -13.61
CA TYR A 149 -5.89 6.73 -12.47
C TYR A 149 -5.18 7.23 -11.22
N ARG A 150 -5.92 7.26 -10.11
CA ARG A 150 -5.34 7.16 -8.78
C ARG A 150 -4.96 5.70 -8.55
N TYR A 151 -3.74 5.45 -8.08
CA TYR A 151 -3.32 4.08 -7.83
C TYR A 151 -2.73 3.88 -6.44
N SER A 152 -2.80 2.63 -5.97
CA SER A 152 -2.10 2.17 -4.77
C SER A 152 -1.52 0.78 -5.00
N LEU A 153 -0.38 0.52 -4.38
CA LEU A 153 0.28 -0.79 -4.41
C LEU A 153 0.31 -1.37 -3.00
N THR A 154 -0.06 -2.63 -2.89
CA THR A 154 0.02 -3.39 -1.63
C THR A 154 0.86 -4.66 -1.85
N PRO A 155 1.50 -5.17 -0.79
CA PRO A 155 2.16 -6.45 -0.87
C PRO A 155 1.20 -7.57 -1.27
N SER A 156 1.69 -8.49 -2.08
CA SER A 156 1.07 -9.78 -2.32
C SER A 156 2.09 -10.88 -2.04
N ASP A 157 1.58 -12.10 -1.95
CA ASP A 157 2.42 -13.29 -1.90
C ASP A 157 3.31 -13.39 -3.14
N GLY A 158 4.50 -13.97 -2.93
CA GLY A 158 5.49 -14.15 -3.99
C GLY A 158 6.12 -12.84 -4.50
N LYS A 159 6.32 -12.76 -5.82
CA LYS A 159 7.09 -11.68 -6.46
C LYS A 159 6.23 -10.55 -7.03
N GLU A 160 4.92 -10.72 -7.03
CA GLU A 160 3.96 -9.76 -7.56
C GLU A 160 3.64 -8.66 -6.54
N TRP A 161 3.06 -7.57 -7.00
CA TRP A 161 2.42 -6.56 -6.16
C TRP A 161 0.97 -6.48 -6.58
N VAL A 162 0.07 -6.29 -5.62
CA VAL A 162 -1.32 -5.96 -5.93
C VAL A 162 -1.39 -4.46 -6.22
N LEU A 163 -2.09 -4.11 -7.30
CA LEU A 163 -2.27 -2.77 -7.81
C LEU A 163 -3.76 -2.48 -7.92
N PHE A 164 -4.22 -1.43 -7.24
CA PHE A 164 -5.56 -0.89 -7.42
C PHE A 164 -5.45 0.35 -8.29
N LEU A 165 -6.27 0.43 -9.34
CA LEU A 165 -6.35 1.58 -10.25
C LEU A 165 -7.77 2.12 -10.20
N SER A 166 -7.95 3.37 -9.79
CA SER A 166 -9.25 4.00 -9.65
C SER A 166 -9.32 5.29 -10.46
N ASP A 167 -10.37 5.43 -11.25
CA ASP A 167 -10.72 6.69 -11.92
C ASP A 167 -12.06 7.23 -11.37
N SER A 168 -12.68 8.20 -12.05
CA SER A 168 -13.96 8.78 -11.64
C SER A 168 -15.15 7.82 -11.76
N THR A 169 -14.98 6.69 -12.44
CA THR A 169 -16.08 5.79 -12.84
C THR A 169 -15.92 4.37 -12.30
N SER A 170 -14.69 3.92 -12.08
CA SER A 170 -14.41 2.51 -11.80
C SER A 170 -13.15 2.33 -10.95
N THR A 171 -13.04 1.14 -10.35
CA THR A 171 -11.79 0.65 -9.74
C THR A 171 -11.46 -0.69 -10.35
N LEU A 172 -10.25 -0.81 -10.88
CA LEU A 172 -9.70 -2.03 -11.46
C LEU A 172 -8.73 -2.68 -10.46
N PHE A 173 -8.80 -4.00 -10.39
CA PHE A 173 -7.87 -4.82 -9.63
C PHE A 173 -6.82 -5.41 -10.58
N ALA A 174 -5.55 -5.28 -10.22
CA ALA A 174 -4.45 -5.79 -11.02
C ALA A 174 -3.33 -6.37 -10.15
N THR A 175 -2.47 -7.21 -10.74
CA THR A 175 -1.17 -7.55 -10.18
C THR A 175 -0.06 -7.10 -11.12
N ILE A 176 1.09 -6.71 -10.56
CA ILE A 176 2.25 -6.30 -11.33
C ILE A 176 3.53 -6.99 -10.85
N PHE A 177 4.24 -7.61 -11.79
CA PHE A 177 5.55 -8.21 -11.59
C PHE A 177 6.61 -7.44 -12.37
N PHE A 178 7.77 -7.18 -11.75
CA PHE A 178 8.89 -6.49 -12.40
C PHE A 178 10.05 -7.44 -12.67
N ASN A 179 10.60 -7.36 -13.88
CA ASN A 179 11.84 -8.01 -14.28
C ASN A 179 12.74 -7.02 -15.02
N LYS A 180 13.71 -6.43 -14.30
CA LYS A 180 14.60 -5.37 -14.80
C LYS A 180 13.81 -4.19 -15.37
N ASN A 181 13.92 -3.94 -16.68
CA ASN A 181 13.23 -2.87 -17.39
C ASN A 181 11.90 -3.33 -18.00
N ASN A 182 11.39 -4.49 -17.61
CA ASN A 182 10.09 -4.99 -18.05
C ASN A 182 9.18 -5.18 -16.84
N ALA A 183 7.89 -5.06 -17.07
CA ALA A 183 6.87 -5.45 -16.11
C ALA A 183 5.74 -6.21 -16.81
N THR A 184 5.09 -7.10 -16.08
CA THR A 184 3.85 -7.77 -16.52
C THR A 184 2.76 -7.35 -15.57
N MET A 185 1.75 -6.67 -16.11
CA MET A 185 0.55 -6.27 -15.36
C MET A 185 -0.61 -7.16 -15.81
N ARG A 186 -1.26 -7.83 -14.88
CA ARG A 186 -2.48 -8.60 -15.13
C ARG A 186 -3.65 -7.86 -14.52
N ILE A 187 -4.68 -7.60 -15.30
CA ILE A 187 -5.92 -6.93 -14.86
C ILE A 187 -6.98 -8.02 -14.76
N TYR A 188 -7.69 -8.02 -13.64
CA TYR A 188 -8.70 -9.02 -13.33
C TYR A 188 -10.09 -8.41 -13.31
N ASP A 189 -11.07 -9.26 -13.57
CA ASP A 189 -12.47 -8.97 -13.33
C ASP A 189 -12.74 -9.04 -11.82
N SER A 190 -13.37 -8.00 -11.27
CA SER A 190 -13.62 -7.90 -9.83
C SER A 190 -14.72 -8.83 -9.33
N GLU A 191 -15.59 -9.34 -10.19
CA GLU A 191 -16.72 -10.20 -9.82
C GLU A 191 -16.31 -11.67 -9.75
N ASN A 192 -15.53 -12.15 -10.73
CA ASN A 192 -15.19 -13.57 -10.84
C ASN A 192 -13.69 -13.89 -10.65
N GLY A 193 -12.81 -12.87 -10.64
CA GLY A 193 -11.37 -13.05 -10.46
C GLY A 193 -10.63 -13.53 -11.70
N ASP A 194 -11.27 -13.61 -12.87
CA ASP A 194 -10.63 -14.01 -14.13
C ASP A 194 -9.70 -12.91 -14.66
N ILE A 195 -8.63 -13.33 -15.34
CA ILE A 195 -7.72 -12.38 -16.00
C ILE A 195 -8.39 -11.86 -17.26
N VAL A 196 -8.84 -10.61 -17.21
CA VAL A 196 -9.40 -9.89 -18.37
C VAL A 196 -8.31 -9.50 -19.34
N LYS A 197 -7.13 -9.11 -18.82
CA LYS A 197 -6.06 -8.54 -19.65
C LYS A 197 -4.68 -8.78 -19.08
N THR A 198 -3.70 -8.95 -19.96
CA THR A 198 -2.28 -9.00 -19.60
C THR A 198 -1.51 -7.98 -20.43
N LEU A 199 -1.00 -6.94 -19.77
CA LEU A 199 -0.15 -5.93 -20.36
C LEU A 199 1.33 -6.27 -20.14
N ARG A 200 2.09 -6.32 -21.23
CA ARG A 200 3.55 -6.42 -21.19
C ARG A 200 4.13 -5.03 -21.34
N LEU A 201 4.73 -4.56 -20.26
CA LEU A 201 5.29 -3.22 -20.15
C LEU A 201 6.79 -3.28 -20.33
N SER A 202 7.32 -2.34 -21.09
CA SER A 202 8.75 -2.11 -21.20
C SER A 202 9.05 -0.67 -20.85
N LYS A 203 10.04 -0.47 -19.99
CA LYS A 203 10.42 0.84 -19.49
C LYS A 203 11.06 1.64 -20.62
N TRP A 204 10.46 2.78 -20.93
CA TRP A 204 11.12 3.76 -21.78
C TRP A 204 12.38 4.21 -21.04
N GLY A 205 13.52 4.31 -21.75
CA GLY A 205 14.83 4.53 -21.15
C GLY A 205 14.88 5.69 -20.13
N LYS A 206 15.97 5.77 -19.34
CA LYS A 206 16.18 6.87 -18.39
C LYS A 206 16.00 8.20 -19.12
N LEU A 207 14.98 8.97 -18.77
CA LEU A 207 14.97 10.39 -19.11
C LEU A 207 16.26 10.97 -18.51
N LYS A 208 17.11 11.51 -19.37
CA LYS A 208 18.25 12.31 -18.97
C LYS A 208 17.77 13.63 -18.42
#